data_AF-A0A1S8C6S0-F1
#
_entry.id   AF-A0A1S8C6S0-F1
#
_cell.length_a   1.000
_cell.length_b   1.000
_cell.length_c   1.000
_cell.angle_alpha   90.00
_cell.angle_beta   90.00
_cell.angle_gamma   90.00
#
_symmetry.space_group_name_H-M   'P 1'
#
loop_
_entity.id
_entity.type
_entity.pdbx_description
1 polymer ?
#
loop_
_entity_poly.entity_id
_entity_poly.type
_entity_poly.pdbx_seq_one_letter_code
_entity_poly.pdbx_strand_id
1 'polypeptide(L)' 'MEDSRTGTAAGLAAGATVLGVPTLQSLEPQAGLVIRETLAGLTVDDLQRMLPGRSRPTAQPVV' A
#
# COMPACT_ATOMS: atom_id res chain seq x y z
N MET A 1 5.71 0.24 -1.46
CA MET A 1 5.24 -1.08 -1.94
C MET A 1 6.43 -2.00 -1.83
N GLU A 2 6.28 -3.18 -1.23
CA GLU A 2 7.40 -4.04 -0.87
C GLU A 2 7.00 -5.51 -1.02
N ASP A 3 7.97 -6.40 -1.25
CA ASP A 3 7.76 -7.85 -1.38
C ASP A 3 8.49 -8.68 -0.30
N SER A 4 9.26 -8.02 0.56
CA SER A 4 10.09 -8.65 1.58
C SER A 4 9.75 -8.18 2.99
N ARG A 5 10.04 -9.02 3.99
CA ARG A 5 9.83 -8.69 5.40
C ARG A 5 10.66 -7.48 5.84
N THR A 6 11.91 -7.39 5.38
CA THR A 6 12.82 -6.29 5.73
C THR A 6 12.40 -4.97 5.11
N GLY A 7 12.03 -4.97 3.82
CA GLY A 7 11.52 -3.76 3.16
C GLY A 7 10.22 -3.27 3.80
N THR A 8 9.30 -4.20 4.06
CA THR A 8 8.04 -3.90 4.76
C THR A 8 8.27 -3.29 6.13
N ALA A 9 9.16 -3.88 6.94
CA ALA A 9 9.49 -3.35 8.27
C ALA A 9 10.13 -1.96 8.19
N ALA A 10 11.02 -1.72 7.22
CA ALA A 10 11.63 -0.40 7.03
C ALA A 10 10.59 0.67 6.66
N GLY A 11 9.66 0.35 5.76
CA GLY A 11 8.58 1.26 5.38
C GLY A 11 7.66 1.60 6.55
N LEU A 12 7.27 0.60 7.35
CA LEU A 12 6.47 0.81 8.55
C LEU A 12 7.20 1.66 9.59
N ALA A 13 8.50 1.41 9.82
CA ALA A 13 9.32 2.19 10.74
C ALA A 13 9.49 3.65 10.29
N ALA A 14 9.44 3.91 8.98
CA ALA A 14 9.44 5.26 8.41
C ALA A 14 8.07 5.97 8.53
N GLY A 15 7.05 5.32 9.09
CA GLY A 15 5.71 5.87 9.22
C GLY A 15 4.87 5.80 7.94
N ALA A 16 5.30 5.02 6.94
CA ALA A 16 4.54 4.86 5.71
C ALA A 16 3.41 3.82 5.88
N THR A 17 2.32 4.02 5.15
CA THR A 17 1.40 2.92 4.83
C THR A 17 2.07 2.01 3.80
N VAL A 18 2.20 0.72 4.11
CA VAL A 18 2.90 -0.23 3.24
C VAL A 18 1.89 -1.16 2.56
N LEU A 19 2.02 -1.27 1.24
CA LEU A 19 1.40 -2.33 0.45
C LEU A 19 2.44 -3.43 0.22
N GLY A 20 2.25 -4.58 0.86
CA GLY A 20 3.06 -5.78 0.72
C GLY A 20 2.51 -6.69 -0.38
N VAL A 21 3.37 -7.12 -1.32
CA VAL A 21 3.03 -8.12 -2.34
C VAL A 21 4.05 -9.27 -2.30
N PRO A 22 3.80 -10.32 -1.51
CA PRO A 22 4.71 -11.44 -1.35
C PRO A 22 5.05 -12.11 -2.68
N THR A 23 6.34 -12.31 -2.94
CA THR A 23 6.84 -13.10 -4.08
C THR A 23 7.44 -14.42 -3.61
N LEU A 24 8.45 -14.36 -2.73
CA LEU A 24 9.19 -15.53 -2.21
C LEU A 24 9.03 -15.75 -0.71
N GLN A 25 8.71 -14.71 0.04
CA GLN A 25 8.57 -14.77 1.50
C GLN A 25 7.15 -14.40 1.89
N SER A 26 6.54 -15.19 2.76
CA SER A 26 5.28 -14.80 3.39
C SER A 26 5.48 -13.53 4.23
N LEU A 27 4.52 -12.63 4.14
CA LEU A 27 4.41 -11.46 5.00
C LEU A 27 3.32 -11.71 6.03
N GLU A 28 3.59 -11.32 7.27
CA GLU A 28 2.61 -11.42 8.36
C GLU A 28 1.84 -10.11 8.49
N PRO A 29 0.50 -10.14 8.67
CA PRO A 29 -0.30 -8.93 8.86
C PRO A 29 0.20 -8.09 10.05
N GLN A 30 0.33 -6.78 9.82
CA GLN A 30 0.80 -5.80 10.82
C GLN A 30 0.02 -4.48 10.67
N ALA A 31 -0.04 -3.68 11.72
CA ALA A 31 -0.66 -2.36 11.64
C ALA A 31 0.07 -1.49 10.59
N GLY A 32 -0.69 -0.87 9.69
CA GLY A 32 -0.15 -0.07 8.58
C GLY A 32 0.32 -0.88 7.37
N LEU A 33 0.25 -2.21 7.41
CA LEU A 33 0.57 -3.11 6.31
C LEU A 33 -0.70 -3.71 5.71
N VAL A 34 -0.89 -3.52 4.41
CA VAL A 34 -1.90 -4.22 3.62
C VAL A 34 -1.19 -5.23 2.73
N ILE A 35 -1.61 -6.49 2.79
CA ILE A 35 -1.00 -7.57 2.02
C ILE A 35 -1.91 -7.94 0.85
N ARG A 36 -1.35 -8.05 -0.35
CA ARG A 36 -2.03 -8.56 -1.55
C ARG A 36 -1.17 -9.60 -2.23
N GLU A 37 -1.79 -10.61 -2.82
CA GLU A 37 -1.06 -11.62 -3.62
C GLU A 37 -0.57 -11.07 -4.97
N THR A 38 -1.24 -10.04 -5.49
CA THR A 38 -0.91 -9.45 -6.78
C THR A 38 -1.33 -7.98 -6.87
N LEU A 39 -0.65 -7.23 -7.74
CA LEU A 39 -1.01 -5.86 -8.13
C LEU A 39 -2.04 -5.81 -9.26
N ALA A 40 -2.35 -6.93 -9.91
CA ALA A 40 -3.32 -6.96 -11.00
C ALA A 40 -4.66 -6.33 -10.55
N GLY A 41 -5.17 -5.41 -11.38
CA GLY A 41 -6.41 -4.67 -11.11
C GLY A 41 -6.33 -3.63 -9.98
N LEU A 42 -5.16 -3.39 -9.37
CA LEU A 42 -4.98 -2.30 -8.43
C LEU A 42 -4.87 -0.96 -9.17
N THR A 43 -5.69 0.01 -8.78
CA THR A 43 -5.68 1.36 -9.34
C THR A 43 -5.09 2.38 -8.37
N VAL A 44 -4.78 3.57 -8.88
CA VAL A 44 -4.36 4.70 -8.03
C VAL A 44 -5.47 5.12 -7.08
N ASP A 45 -6.74 5.05 -7.50
CA ASP A 45 -7.89 5.32 -6.64
C ASP A 45 -7.94 4.35 -5.45
N ASP A 46 -7.58 3.09 -5.64
CA ASP A 46 -7.50 2.11 -4.56
C ASP A 46 -6.38 2.46 -3.58
N LEU A 47 -5.20 2.85 -4.09
CA LEU A 47 -4.09 3.31 -3.26
C LEU A 47 -4.46 4.54 -2.43
N GLN A 48 -5.22 5.49 -3.01
CA GLN A 48 -5.67 6.67 -2.28
C GLN A 48 -6.57 6.30 -1.08
N ARG A 49 -7.43 5.28 -1.22
CA ARG A 49 -8.29 4.80 -0.13
C ARG A 49 -7.51 4.11 0.99
N MET A 50 -6.28 3.66 0.72
CA MET A 50 -5.41 3.05 1.73
C MET A 50 -4.72 4.09 2.62
N LEU A 51 -4.60 5.35 2.18
CA LEU A 51 -3.89 6.39 2.92
C LEU A 51 -4.79 6.97 4.03
N PRO A 52 -4.37 6.92 5.30
CA PRO A 52 -5.14 7.49 6.41
C PRO A 52 -5.28 9.01 6.26
N GLY A 53 -6.49 9.53 6.52
CA GLY A 53 -6.75 10.97 6.56
C GLY A 53 -6.81 11.67 5.20
N ARG A 54 -6.73 10.95 4.08
CA ARG A 54 -6.84 11.56 2.75
C ARG A 54 -8.29 11.62 2.28
N SER A 55 -8.90 12.81 2.33
CA SER A 55 -10.16 13.08 1.62
C SER A 55 -9.93 12.94 0.11
N ARG A 56 -10.84 12.28 -0.61
CA ARG A 56 -10.78 12.18 -2.08
C ARG A 56 -10.63 13.59 -2.66
N PRO A 57 -9.56 13.90 -3.43
CA PRO A 57 -9.51 15.15 -4.15
C PRO A 57 -10.74 15.21 -5.07
N THR A 58 -11.54 16.27 -4.99
CA THR A 58 -12.57 16.54 -6.01
C THR A 58 -11.88 16.51 -7.37
N ALA A 59 -12.34 15.62 -8.25
CA ALA A 59 -11.81 15.49 -9.60
C ALA A 59 -11.91 16.86 -10.29
N GLN A 60 -10.77 17.45 -10.66
CA GLN A 60 -10.78 18.59 -11.56
C GLN A 60 -11.03 18.06 -12.97
N PRO A 61 -11.99 18.63 -13.71
CA PRO A 61 -12.20 18.23 -15.10
C PRO A 61 -10.94 18.58 -15.88
N VAL A 62 -10.37 17.58 -16.56
CA VAL A 62 -9.33 17.82 -17.57
C VAL A 62 -10.06 18.44 -18.77
N VAL A 63 -9.81 19.73 -18.99
CA VAL A 63 -10.25 20.47 -20.19
C VAL A 63 -9.46 20.07 -21.42
#